data_AF-A0A963S0C8-F1
#
_entry.id   AF-A0A963S0C8-F1
#
_cell.length_a   1.000
_cell.length_b   1.000
_cell.length_c   1.000
_cell.angle_alpha   90.00
_cell.angle_beta   90.00
_cell.angle_gamma   90.00
#
_symmetry.space_group_name_H-M   'P 1'
#
loop_
_entity.id
_entity.type
_entity.pdbx_description
1 polymer ?
#
loop_
_entity_poly.entity_id
_entity_poly.type
_entity_poly.pdbx_seq_one_letter_code
_entity_poly.pdbx_strand_id
1 'polypeptide(L)'
;MASAISANKAELLAIANSVATEKMIDKAIVIEAMEEAIQKSARNRYGAENDIRAKLDPRTGDLRLWRVVEVVEEVEDYFKQIDLKAAQKLEADAKLGDFIVDPLPPVDLGRIDAQSAKQVIFQKVRDAERERQYEEFKDRGGEIITGVIKSVEFGHVIVNLGRAEGVIRRDAQIPREAARVGERVRALILKVERQNRGPQIFLSRAHPEFMKKL
;
A
#
# COMPACT_ATOMS: atom_id res chain seq x y z
N MET A 1 -28.77 25.64 16.10
CA MET A 1 -28.67 24.81 14.87
C MET A 1 -27.38 25.18 14.15
N ALA A 2 -26.34 24.35 14.28
CA ALA A 2 -25.14 24.46 13.46
C ALA A 2 -24.77 23.03 13.06
N SER A 3 -25.33 22.56 11.95
CA SER A 3 -24.86 21.32 11.31
C SER A 3 -23.50 21.64 10.73
N ALA A 4 -22.44 21.39 11.51
CA ALA A 4 -21.13 21.18 10.95
C ALA A 4 -21.31 20.12 9.85
N ILE A 5 -20.91 20.46 8.63
CA ILE A 5 -21.00 19.56 7.48
C ILE A 5 -19.99 18.45 7.74
N SER A 6 -20.40 17.46 8.53
CA SER A 6 -19.81 16.13 8.47
C SER A 6 -19.91 15.73 7.01
N ALA A 7 -18.78 15.45 6.35
CA ALA A 7 -18.83 14.72 5.09
C ALA A 7 -19.83 13.58 5.28
N ASN A 8 -20.89 13.56 4.49
CA ASN A 8 -22.01 12.67 4.73
C ASN A 8 -21.42 11.26 4.84
N LYS A 9 -21.67 10.56 5.94
CA LYS A 9 -21.08 9.22 6.18
C LYS A 9 -21.28 8.28 4.97
N ALA A 10 -22.44 8.46 4.31
CA ALA A 10 -22.81 7.80 3.06
C ALA A 10 -21.91 8.15 1.86
N GLU A 11 -21.40 9.38 1.77
CA GLU A 11 -20.52 9.85 0.70
C GLU A 11 -19.14 9.19 0.76
N LEU A 12 -18.56 9.06 1.95
CA LEU A 12 -17.27 8.35 2.12
C LEU A 12 -17.38 6.89 1.73
N LEU A 13 -18.46 6.21 2.15
CA LEU A 13 -18.72 4.84 1.75
C LEU A 13 -18.98 4.71 0.24
N ALA A 14 -19.71 5.66 -0.35
CA ALA A 14 -19.98 5.67 -1.79
C ALA A 14 -18.68 5.83 -2.60
N ILE A 15 -17.78 6.72 -2.18
CA ILE A 15 -16.45 6.89 -2.79
C ILE A 15 -15.64 5.60 -2.65
N ALA A 16 -15.59 5.01 -1.46
CA ALA A 16 -14.87 3.77 -1.22
C ALA A 16 -15.38 2.62 -2.09
N ASN A 17 -16.70 2.44 -2.17
CA ASN A 17 -17.35 1.42 -2.99
C ASN A 17 -17.10 1.64 -4.49
N SER A 18 -17.17 2.89 -4.95
CA SER A 18 -16.93 3.25 -6.35
C SER A 18 -15.51 2.89 -6.78
N VAL A 19 -14.51 3.28 -5.97
CA VAL A 19 -13.10 2.98 -6.25
C VAL A 19 -12.84 1.46 -6.19
N ALA A 20 -13.38 0.78 -5.18
CA ALA A 20 -13.24 -0.67 -5.05
C ALA A 20 -13.79 -1.40 -6.29
N THR A 21 -14.94 -0.96 -6.80
CA THR A 21 -15.56 -1.55 -8.01
C THR A 21 -14.78 -1.22 -9.27
N GLU A 22 -14.41 0.06 -9.48
CA GLU A 22 -13.71 0.51 -10.68
C GLU A 22 -12.34 -0.17 -10.84
N LYS A 23 -11.65 -0.40 -9.72
CA LYS A 23 -10.29 -0.98 -9.71
C LYS A 23 -10.26 -2.47 -9.38
N MET A 24 -11.42 -3.10 -9.13
CA MET A 24 -11.52 -4.51 -8.71
C MET A 24 -10.62 -4.83 -7.50
N ILE A 25 -10.68 -3.97 -6.48
CA ILE A 25 -9.89 -4.07 -5.24
C ILE A 25 -10.82 -4.29 -4.05
N ASP A 26 -10.31 -4.99 -3.04
CA ASP A 26 -11.06 -5.19 -1.81
C ASP A 26 -11.40 -3.84 -1.15
N LYS A 27 -12.67 -3.67 -0.80
CA LYS A 27 -13.17 -2.50 -0.09
C LYS A 27 -12.38 -2.24 1.20
N ALA A 28 -11.93 -3.30 1.89
CA ALA A 28 -11.13 -3.18 3.11
C ALA A 28 -9.83 -2.40 2.87
N ILE A 29 -9.14 -2.64 1.76
CA ILE A 29 -7.90 -1.95 1.38
C ILE A 29 -8.17 -0.47 1.09
N VAL A 30 -9.28 -0.18 0.41
CA VAL A 30 -9.69 1.20 0.13
C VAL A 30 -10.02 1.95 1.41
N ILE A 31 -10.68 1.30 2.36
CA ILE A 31 -11.00 1.87 3.67
C ILE A 31 -9.74 2.15 4.48
N GLU A 32 -8.80 1.20 4.53
CA GLU A 32 -7.52 1.39 5.21
C GLU A 32 -6.74 2.58 4.62
N ALA A 33 -6.73 2.71 3.29
CA ALA A 33 -6.12 3.85 2.61
C ALA A 33 -6.78 5.19 2.99
N MET A 34 -8.10 5.19 3.11
CA MET A 34 -8.85 6.37 3.56
C MET A 34 -8.55 6.69 5.03
N GLU A 35 -8.46 5.69 5.91
CA GLU A 35 -8.07 5.86 7.31
C GLU A 35 -6.69 6.52 7.40
N GLU A 36 -5.69 6.05 6.66
CA GLU A 36 -4.34 6.63 6.63
C GLU A 36 -4.33 8.08 6.10
N ALA A 37 -5.09 8.37 5.04
CA ALA A 37 -5.24 9.72 4.50
C ALA A 37 -5.81 10.69 5.55
N ILE A 38 -6.82 10.23 6.30
CA ILE A 38 -7.46 11.00 7.37
C ILE A 38 -6.49 11.19 8.54
N GLN A 39 -5.74 10.15 8.94
CA GLN A 39 -4.71 10.26 9.98
C GLN A 39 -3.68 11.34 9.63
N LYS A 40 -3.18 11.34 8.39
CA LYS A 40 -2.23 12.35 7.91
C LYS A 40 -2.80 13.76 7.98
N SER A 41 -4.06 13.94 7.60
CA SER A 41 -4.73 15.24 7.71
C SER A 41 -4.96 15.66 9.17
N ALA A 42 -5.37 14.73 10.02
CA ALA A 42 -5.60 14.98 11.44
C ALA A 42 -4.30 15.39 12.15
N ARG A 43 -3.16 14.78 11.79
CA ARG A 43 -1.82 15.18 12.27
C ARG A 43 -1.50 16.64 11.92
N ASN A 44 -1.83 17.10 10.72
CA ASN A 44 -1.64 18.50 10.36
C ASN A 44 -2.49 19.48 11.20
N ARG A 45 -3.64 19.03 11.74
CA ARG A 45 -4.57 19.88 12.52
C ARG A 45 -4.28 19.85 14.02
N TYR A 46 -4.03 18.66 14.58
CA TYR A 46 -3.89 18.45 16.02
C TYR A 46 -2.42 18.32 16.48
N GLY A 47 -1.46 18.32 15.56
CA GLY A 47 -0.03 18.23 15.86
C GLY A 47 0.61 17.05 15.13
N ALA A 48 1.66 17.34 14.34
CA ALA A 48 2.31 16.36 13.48
C ALA A 48 3.01 15.24 14.27
N GLU A 49 3.46 15.57 15.48
CA GLU A 49 4.19 14.67 16.38
C GLU A 49 3.28 13.69 17.13
N ASN A 50 1.98 13.99 17.23
CA ASN A 50 1.02 13.13 17.93
C ASN A 50 0.74 11.84 17.14
N ASP A 51 0.66 10.69 17.83
CA ASP A 51 0.12 9.47 17.23
C ASP A 51 -1.41 9.56 17.15
N ILE A 52 -1.91 9.95 15.98
CA ILE A 52 -3.35 10.03 15.71
C ILE A 52 -3.74 8.85 14.84
N ARG A 53 -4.76 8.12 15.30
CA ARG A 53 -5.36 6.99 14.60
C ARG A 53 -6.78 7.35 14.19
N ALA A 54 -7.15 6.89 13.00
CA ALA A 54 -8.47 7.05 12.41
C ALA A 54 -9.04 5.67 12.11
N LYS A 55 -10.33 5.49 12.37
CA LYS A 55 -11.07 4.28 12.01
C LYS A 55 -12.38 4.63 11.34
N LEU A 56 -12.63 4.01 10.19
CA LEU A 56 -13.85 4.14 9.42
C LEU A 56 -14.62 2.83 9.47
N ASP A 57 -15.85 2.88 9.99
CA ASP A 57 -16.72 1.71 10.00
C ASP A 57 -17.17 1.36 8.55
N PRO A 58 -16.88 0.14 8.05
CA PRO A 58 -17.20 -0.25 6.68
C PRO A 58 -18.70 -0.41 6.39
N ARG A 59 -19.53 -0.49 7.43
CA ARG A 59 -20.98 -0.67 7.36
C ARG A 59 -21.72 0.65 7.59
N THR A 60 -21.35 1.40 8.63
CA THR A 60 -22.06 2.63 9.01
C THR A 60 -21.45 3.89 8.40
N GLY A 61 -20.17 3.84 8.02
CA GLY A 61 -19.42 5.01 7.56
C GLY A 61 -19.05 5.96 8.69
N ASP A 62 -19.17 5.52 9.95
CA ASP A 62 -18.75 6.29 11.10
C ASP A 62 -17.23 6.42 11.14
N LEU A 63 -16.75 7.66 11.08
CA LEU A 63 -15.35 7.99 11.27
C LEU A 63 -15.11 8.32 12.75
N ARG A 64 -14.15 7.62 13.36
CA ARG A 64 -13.67 7.90 14.71
C ARG A 64 -12.19 8.27 14.65
N LEU A 65 -11.81 9.28 15.43
CA LEU A 65 -10.45 9.75 15.56
C LEU A 65 -10.06 9.73 17.03
N TRP A 66 -8.83 9.32 17.30
CA TRP A 66 -8.28 9.36 18.63
C TRP A 66 -6.77 9.54 18.60
N ARG A 67 -6.25 10.17 19.63
CA ARG A 67 -4.83 10.21 19.92
C ARG A 67 -4.48 9.00 20.79
N VAL A 68 -3.35 8.38 20.50
CA VAL A 68 -2.81 7.28 21.28
C VAL A 68 -1.53 7.74 21.96
N VAL A 69 -1.40 7.43 23.25
CA VAL A 69 -0.15 7.60 24.00
C VAL A 69 0.20 6.29 24.71
N GLU A 70 1.45 5.90 24.63
CA GLU A 70 2.00 4.67 25.23
C GLU A 70 2.42 4.94 26.68
N VAL A 71 2.04 4.03 27.59
CA VAL A 71 2.41 4.12 29.00
C VAL A 71 3.82 3.54 29.20
N VAL A 72 4.76 4.39 29.56
CA VAL A 72 6.17 4.01 29.75
C VAL A 72 6.67 4.41 31.14
N GLU A 73 7.82 3.87 31.55
CA GLU A 73 8.44 4.21 32.83
C GLU A 73 9.22 5.53 32.72
N GLU A 74 10.03 5.67 31.68
CA GLU A 74 10.76 6.89 31.34
C GLU A 74 10.22 7.47 30.02
N VAL A 75 9.78 8.72 30.07
CA VAL A 75 9.20 9.42 28.91
C VAL A 75 10.32 10.02 28.07
N GLU A 76 10.48 9.53 26.84
CA GLU A 76 11.39 10.07 25.83
C GLU A 76 10.66 10.99 24.84
N ASP A 77 9.45 10.60 24.42
CA ASP A 77 8.61 11.36 23.49
C ASP A 77 7.30 11.82 24.15
N TYR A 78 7.28 13.06 24.63
CA TYR A 78 6.11 13.67 25.30
C TYR A 78 4.84 13.74 24.44
N PHE A 79 4.92 13.55 23.11
CA PHE A 79 3.75 13.54 22.23
C PHE A 79 3.14 12.13 22.07
N LYS A 80 3.95 11.08 22.31
CA LYS A 80 3.55 9.69 22.11
C LYS A 80 3.59 8.85 23.38
N GLN A 81 4.17 9.35 24.46
CA GLN A 81 4.40 8.61 25.68
C GLN A 81 3.88 9.36 26.90
N ILE A 82 3.47 8.61 27.92
CA ILE A 82 3.00 9.11 29.20
C ILE A 82 3.58 8.24 30.32
N ASP A 83 3.95 8.86 31.44
CA ASP A 83 4.44 8.10 32.59
C ASP A 83 3.29 7.33 33.27
N LEU A 84 3.61 6.23 33.93
CA LEU A 84 2.62 5.38 34.61
C LEU A 84 1.75 6.16 35.62
N LYS A 85 2.30 7.14 36.33
CA LYS A 85 1.52 7.91 37.34
C LYS A 85 0.53 8.85 36.67
N ALA A 86 0.90 9.45 35.55
CA ALA A 86 -0.01 10.28 34.75
C ALA A 86 -1.06 9.43 34.02
N ALA A 87 -0.67 8.26 33.49
CA ALA A 87 -1.60 7.30 32.89
C ALA A 87 -2.66 6.83 33.90
N GLN A 88 -2.25 6.47 35.12
CA GLN A 88 -3.15 6.03 36.20
C GLN A 88 -4.13 7.11 36.69
N LYS A 89 -3.86 8.40 36.41
CA LYS A 89 -4.82 9.49 36.67
C LYS A 89 -5.93 9.56 35.62
N LEU A 90 -5.65 9.11 34.40
CA LEU A 90 -6.61 9.07 33.29
C LEU A 90 -7.40 7.75 33.32
N GLU A 91 -6.69 6.63 33.45
CA GLU A 91 -7.26 5.28 33.54
C GLU A 91 -6.63 4.54 34.73
N ALA A 92 -7.42 4.28 35.78
CA ALA A 92 -6.91 3.78 37.06
C ALA A 92 -6.26 2.38 36.98
N ASP A 93 -6.57 1.62 35.93
CA ASP A 93 -6.08 0.27 35.67
C ASP A 93 -4.91 0.21 34.67
N ALA A 94 -4.40 1.36 34.21
CA ALA A 94 -3.29 1.45 33.28
C ALA A 94 -2.00 0.82 33.81
N LYS A 95 -1.31 0.06 32.94
CA LYS A 95 -0.03 -0.60 33.19
C LYS A 95 1.03 -0.15 32.19
N LEU A 96 2.29 -0.42 32.51
CA LEU A 96 3.39 -0.22 31.58
C LEU A 96 3.19 -1.04 30.31
N GLY A 97 3.32 -0.39 29.15
CA GLY A 97 3.07 -0.96 27.82
C GLY A 97 1.62 -0.83 27.34
N ASP A 98 0.69 -0.32 28.16
CA ASP A 98 -0.67 -0.04 27.71
C ASP A 98 -0.73 1.23 26.84
N PHE A 99 -1.84 1.41 26.16
CA PHE A 99 -2.10 2.58 25.32
C PHE A 99 -3.33 3.32 25.83
N ILE A 100 -3.15 4.57 26.25
CA ILE A 100 -4.24 5.46 26.60
C ILE A 100 -4.80 6.08 25.32
N VAL A 101 -6.12 6.04 25.17
CA VAL A 101 -6.84 6.47 23.98
C VAL A 101 -7.67 7.71 24.27
N ASP A 102 -7.25 8.85 23.73
CA ASP A 102 -7.98 10.12 23.87
C ASP A 102 -8.83 10.37 22.61
N PRO A 103 -10.17 10.35 22.70
CA PRO A 103 -11.02 10.62 21.55
C PRO A 103 -10.85 12.07 21.09
N LEU A 104 -10.60 12.25 19.79
CA LEU A 104 -10.48 13.55 19.16
C LEU A 104 -11.80 13.95 18.48
N PRO A 105 -12.13 15.25 18.46
CA PRO A 105 -13.27 15.71 17.70
C PRO A 105 -13.11 15.35 16.21
N PRO A 106 -14.20 15.05 15.50
CA PRO A 106 -14.13 14.73 14.09
C PRO A 106 -13.53 15.91 13.30
N VAL A 107 -12.66 15.60 12.34
CA VAL A 107 -12.06 16.60 11.45
C VAL A 107 -13.00 16.85 10.29
N ASP A 108 -13.23 18.12 9.98
CA ASP A 108 -13.94 18.51 8.76
C ASP A 108 -13.15 18.09 7.52
N LEU A 109 -13.60 16.97 6.94
CA LEU A 109 -13.13 16.48 5.63
C LEU A 109 -13.39 17.49 4.50
N GLY A 110 -14.28 18.46 4.70
CA GLY A 110 -14.50 19.54 3.74
C GLY A 110 -13.26 20.39 3.45
N ARG A 111 -12.24 20.37 4.32
CA ARG A 111 -10.93 21.01 4.09
C ARG A 111 -9.81 20.04 3.69
N ILE A 112 -10.13 18.75 3.57
CA ILE A 112 -9.22 17.80 2.92
C ILE A 112 -9.45 18.01 1.42
N ASP A 113 -8.40 18.40 0.71
CA ASP A 113 -8.46 18.45 -0.75
C ASP A 113 -8.95 17.08 -1.23
N ALA A 114 -10.15 17.02 -1.80
CA ALA A 114 -10.68 15.79 -2.38
C ALA A 114 -9.67 15.15 -3.35
N GLN A 115 -8.81 15.98 -3.94
CA GLN A 115 -7.65 15.57 -4.75
C GLN A 115 -6.58 14.82 -3.95
N SER A 116 -6.19 15.29 -2.76
CA SER A 116 -5.21 14.63 -1.89
C SER A 116 -5.73 13.29 -1.38
N ALA A 117 -7.01 13.22 -0.99
CA ALA A 117 -7.65 11.95 -0.62
C ALA A 117 -7.65 10.98 -1.80
N LYS A 118 -8.07 11.44 -2.99
CA LYS A 118 -8.03 10.66 -4.23
C LYS A 118 -6.62 10.17 -4.55
N GLN A 119 -5.59 10.98 -4.34
CA GLN A 119 -4.19 10.60 -4.57
C GLN A 119 -3.71 9.50 -3.62
N VAL A 120 -4.01 9.61 -2.31
CA VAL A 120 -3.64 8.57 -1.33
C VAL A 120 -4.36 7.26 -1.63
N ILE A 121 -5.65 7.34 -1.98
CA ILE A 121 -6.44 6.19 -2.40
C ILE A 121 -5.80 5.51 -3.62
N PHE A 122 -5.47 6.27 -4.68
CA PHE A 122 -4.82 5.69 -5.87
C PHE A 122 -3.45 5.10 -5.58
N GLN A 123 -2.69 5.72 -4.66
CA GLN A 123 -1.38 5.22 -4.28
C GLN A 123 -1.50 3.85 -3.61
N LYS A 124 -2.43 3.71 -2.65
CA LYS A 124 -2.66 2.42 -1.98
C LYS A 124 -3.26 1.36 -2.88
N VAL A 125 -4.16 1.76 -3.77
CA VAL A 125 -4.66 0.89 -4.85
C VAL A 125 -3.50 0.29 -5.65
N ARG A 126 -2.55 1.13 -6.08
CA ARG A 126 -1.35 0.68 -6.80
C ARG A 126 -0.47 -0.22 -5.94
N ASP A 127 -0.29 0.11 -4.66
CA ASP A 127 0.54 -0.69 -3.76
C ASP A 127 -0.06 -2.07 -3.48
N ALA A 128 -1.38 -2.15 -3.31
CA ALA A 128 -2.10 -3.42 -3.20
C ALA A 128 -2.05 -4.25 -4.49
N GLU A 129 -2.17 -3.62 -5.66
CA GLU A 129 -1.98 -4.29 -6.95
C GLU A 129 -0.57 -4.87 -7.08
N ARG A 130 0.46 -4.10 -6.71
CA ARG A 130 1.86 -4.55 -6.72
C ARG A 130 2.09 -5.71 -5.77
N GLU A 131 1.51 -5.65 -4.58
CA GLU A 131 1.60 -6.73 -3.58
C GLU A 131 0.97 -8.01 -4.12
N ARG A 132 -0.23 -7.92 -4.68
CA ARG A 132 -0.93 -9.06 -5.28
C ARG A 132 -0.14 -9.68 -6.43
N GLN A 133 0.46 -8.85 -7.28
CA GLN A 133 1.33 -9.32 -8.36
C GLN A 133 2.57 -10.03 -7.80
N TYR A 134 3.21 -9.50 -6.76
CA TYR A 134 4.35 -10.15 -6.13
C TYR A 134 3.97 -11.54 -5.61
N GLU A 135 2.87 -11.61 -4.87
CA GLU A 135 2.35 -12.86 -4.29
C GLU A 135 1.97 -13.90 -5.36
N GLU A 136 1.52 -13.47 -6.53
CA GLU A 136 1.22 -14.36 -7.67
C GLU A 136 2.48 -15.01 -8.28
N PHE A 137 3.61 -14.29 -8.30
CA PHE A 137 4.82 -14.74 -8.99
C PHE A 137 5.95 -15.24 -8.07
N LYS A 138 5.92 -14.94 -6.76
CA LYS A 138 7.01 -15.26 -5.82
C LYS A 138 7.41 -16.74 -5.82
N ASP A 139 6.45 -17.65 -5.95
CA ASP A 139 6.66 -19.10 -5.87
C ASP A 139 6.82 -19.76 -7.25
N ARG A 140 6.80 -18.97 -8.33
CA ARG A 140 6.87 -19.47 -9.73
C ARG A 140 8.29 -19.55 -10.28
N GLY A 141 9.30 -19.53 -9.41
CA GLY A 141 10.70 -19.73 -9.79
C GLY A 141 10.92 -21.07 -10.50
N GLY A 142 11.64 -21.08 -11.62
CA GLY A 142 11.90 -22.28 -12.42
C GLY A 142 10.79 -22.66 -13.41
N GLU A 143 9.71 -21.89 -13.49
CA GLU A 143 8.66 -22.04 -14.52
C GLU A 143 9.06 -21.31 -15.81
N ILE A 144 8.65 -21.85 -16.96
CA ILE A 144 8.78 -21.16 -18.26
C ILE A 144 7.50 -20.37 -18.50
N ILE A 145 7.65 -19.06 -18.62
CA ILE A 145 6.55 -18.15 -18.95
C ILE A 145 6.70 -17.61 -20.37
N THR A 146 5.59 -17.29 -21.00
CA THR A 146 5.54 -16.60 -22.29
C THR A 146 5.07 -15.17 -22.07
N GLY A 147 5.76 -14.21 -22.68
CA GLY A 147 5.38 -12.80 -22.65
C GLY A 147 5.63 -12.12 -23.98
N VAL A 148 5.32 -10.83 -24.06
CA VAL A 148 5.55 -9.99 -25.24
C VAL A 148 6.61 -8.95 -24.92
N ILE A 149 7.62 -8.82 -25.78
CA ILE A 149 8.67 -7.81 -25.59
C ILE A 149 8.04 -6.41 -25.72
N LYS A 150 8.15 -5.62 -24.65
CA LYS A 150 7.60 -4.27 -24.55
C LYS A 150 8.62 -3.21 -24.97
N SER A 151 9.85 -3.34 -24.50
CA SER A 151 10.97 -2.44 -24.84
C SER A 151 12.30 -3.15 -24.73
N VAL A 152 13.32 -2.58 -25.38
CA VAL A 152 14.71 -3.00 -25.25
C VAL A 152 15.52 -1.76 -24.85
N GLU A 153 16.07 -1.77 -23.65
CA GLU A 153 16.70 -0.61 -23.01
C GLU A 153 18.11 -0.98 -22.56
N PHE A 154 19.14 -0.31 -23.09
CA PHE A 154 20.55 -0.53 -22.73
C PHE A 154 20.98 -2.01 -22.77
N GLY A 155 20.36 -2.81 -23.64
CA GLY A 155 20.61 -4.26 -23.76
C GLY A 155 19.82 -5.13 -22.77
N HIS A 156 18.98 -4.55 -21.91
CA HIS A 156 17.94 -5.27 -21.16
C HIS A 156 16.67 -5.36 -22.00
N VAL A 157 15.98 -6.50 -21.93
CA VAL A 157 14.71 -6.70 -22.62
C VAL A 157 13.60 -6.69 -21.58
N ILE A 158 12.67 -5.74 -21.70
CA ILE A 158 11.48 -5.67 -20.85
C ILE A 158 10.37 -6.47 -21.54
N VAL A 159 9.81 -7.42 -20.81
CA VAL A 159 8.79 -8.35 -21.28
C VAL A 159 7.51 -8.11 -20.50
N ASN A 160 6.41 -7.86 -21.21
CA ASN A 160 5.08 -7.79 -20.63
C ASN A 160 4.53 -9.21 -20.43
N LEU A 161 4.19 -9.56 -19.19
CA LEU A 161 3.61 -10.84 -18.77
C LEU A 161 2.09 -10.72 -18.52
N GLY A 162 1.46 -9.64 -18.99
CA GLY A 162 0.04 -9.33 -18.81
C GLY A 162 -0.20 -8.46 -17.58
N ARG A 163 -0.01 -9.03 -16.39
CA ARG A 163 -0.21 -8.32 -15.12
C ARG A 163 1.06 -7.80 -14.47
N ALA A 164 2.23 -8.30 -14.89
CA ALA A 164 3.52 -7.91 -14.34
C ALA A 164 4.54 -7.69 -15.46
N GLU A 165 5.65 -7.04 -15.11
CA GLU A 165 6.78 -6.83 -16.02
C GLU A 165 7.94 -7.75 -15.65
N GLY A 166 8.43 -8.45 -16.67
CA GLY A 166 9.64 -9.25 -16.60
C GLY A 166 10.81 -8.49 -17.21
N VAL A 167 12.02 -8.74 -16.70
CA VAL A 167 13.26 -8.22 -17.27
C VAL A 167 14.19 -9.38 -17.61
N ILE A 168 14.63 -9.44 -18.86
CA ILE A 168 15.73 -10.31 -19.28
C ILE A 168 16.98 -9.44 -19.35
N ARG A 169 17.94 -9.69 -18.45
CA ARG A 169 19.22 -8.98 -18.48
C ARG A 169 20.06 -9.41 -19.68
N ARG A 170 21.01 -8.57 -20.10
CA ARG A 170 21.90 -8.84 -21.24
C ARG A 170 22.67 -10.16 -21.10
N ASP A 171 23.12 -10.47 -19.89
CA ASP A 171 23.83 -11.70 -19.53
C ASP A 171 22.91 -12.94 -19.47
N ALA A 172 21.60 -12.73 -19.38
CA ALA A 172 20.60 -13.78 -19.32
C ALA A 172 19.91 -14.05 -20.68
N GLN A 173 20.34 -13.38 -21.75
CA GLN A 173 19.84 -13.56 -23.12
C GLN A 173 20.65 -14.62 -23.86
N ILE A 174 20.04 -15.23 -24.89
CA ILE A 174 20.77 -16.12 -25.80
C ILE A 174 21.70 -15.25 -26.67
N PRO A 175 23.01 -15.57 -26.74
CA PRO A 175 23.92 -14.83 -27.59
C PRO A 175 23.43 -14.78 -29.05
N ARG A 176 23.48 -13.58 -29.66
CA ARG A 176 23.10 -13.30 -31.06
C ARG A 176 21.60 -13.41 -31.36
N GLU A 177 20.76 -13.69 -30.37
CA GLU A 177 19.31 -13.58 -30.54
C GLU A 177 18.89 -12.11 -30.60
N ALA A 178 18.18 -11.72 -31.65
CA ALA A 178 17.66 -10.36 -31.80
C ALA A 178 16.29 -10.25 -31.11
N ALA A 179 16.25 -9.58 -29.95
CA ALA A 179 14.99 -9.25 -29.29
C ALA A 179 14.32 -8.06 -30.00
N ARG A 180 13.11 -8.26 -30.54
CA ARG A 180 12.33 -7.20 -31.19
C ARG A 180 11.09 -6.87 -30.39
N VAL A 181 10.78 -5.58 -30.29
CA VAL A 181 9.57 -5.10 -29.63
C VAL A 181 8.33 -5.65 -30.34
N GLY A 182 7.37 -6.14 -29.56
CA GLY A 182 6.13 -6.76 -30.04
C GLY A 182 6.21 -8.27 -30.27
N GLU A 183 7.40 -8.86 -30.28
CA GLU A 183 7.55 -10.32 -30.44
C GLU A 183 7.25 -11.07 -29.14
N ARG A 184 6.71 -12.28 -29.29
CA ARG A 184 6.52 -13.19 -28.15
C ARG A 184 7.82 -13.90 -27.81
N VAL A 185 8.12 -13.94 -26.52
CA VAL A 185 9.34 -14.56 -25.99
C VAL A 185 8.98 -15.52 -24.86
N ARG A 186 9.58 -16.71 -24.88
CA ARG A 186 9.53 -17.68 -23.78
C ARG A 186 10.74 -17.46 -22.87
N ALA A 187 10.60 -17.43 -21.56
CA ALA A 187 11.76 -17.33 -20.68
C ALA A 187 11.49 -18.06 -19.36
N LEU A 188 12.57 -18.51 -18.73
CA LEU A 188 12.54 -19.08 -17.39
C LEU A 188 12.45 -17.95 -16.36
N ILE A 189 11.57 -18.08 -15.37
CA ILE A 189 11.54 -17.20 -14.19
C ILE A 189 12.72 -17.60 -13.29
N LEU A 190 13.71 -16.73 -13.11
CA LEU A 190 14.84 -16.95 -12.21
C LEU A 190 14.47 -16.60 -10.77
N LYS A 191 13.97 -15.38 -10.56
CA LYS A 191 13.61 -14.85 -9.24
C LYS A 191 12.65 -13.67 -9.38
N VAL A 192 11.91 -13.39 -8.32
CA VAL A 192 10.99 -12.26 -8.24
C VAL A 192 11.40 -11.38 -7.07
N GLU A 193 11.66 -10.11 -7.33
CA GLU A 193 12.09 -9.14 -6.31
C GLU A 193 11.08 -8.01 -6.15
N ARG A 194 10.92 -7.54 -4.92
CA ARG A 194 10.13 -6.36 -4.61
C ARG A 194 10.95 -5.11 -4.93
N GLN A 195 10.42 -4.23 -5.79
CA GLN A 195 11.00 -2.92 -6.05
C GLN A 195 9.98 -1.80 -5.80
N ASN A 196 10.48 -0.59 -5.60
CA ASN A 196 9.67 0.61 -5.34
C ASN A 196 8.67 0.94 -6.46
N ARG A 197 8.94 0.47 -7.69
CA ARG A 197 8.05 0.68 -8.85
C ARG A 197 7.06 -0.47 -9.07
N GLY A 198 7.20 -1.58 -8.34
CA GLY A 198 6.42 -2.80 -8.47
C GLY A 198 7.31 -4.04 -8.41
N PRO A 199 6.74 -5.25 -8.35
CA PRO A 199 7.53 -6.48 -8.40
C PRO A 199 8.23 -6.59 -9.76
N GLN A 200 9.54 -6.84 -9.73
CA GLN A 200 10.32 -7.09 -10.94
C GLN A 200 10.63 -8.58 -11.04
N ILE A 201 10.20 -9.19 -12.15
CA ILE A 201 10.40 -10.61 -12.41
C ILE A 201 11.66 -10.76 -13.27
N PHE A 202 12.71 -11.38 -12.73
CA PHE A 202 13.91 -11.65 -13.49
C PHE A 202 13.73 -12.90 -14.32
N LEU A 203 13.88 -12.73 -15.63
CA LEU A 203 13.73 -13.77 -16.63
C LEU A 203 15.09 -14.15 -17.22
N SER A 204 15.24 -15.40 -17.63
CA SER A 204 16.43 -15.89 -18.33
C SER A 204 16.09 -16.85 -19.46
N ARG A 205 16.82 -16.70 -20.56
CA ARG A 205 16.84 -17.61 -21.71
C ARG A 205 18.16 -18.36 -21.84
N ALA A 206 19.18 -17.97 -21.08
CA ALA A 206 20.49 -18.63 -21.08
C ALA A 206 20.64 -19.69 -19.98
N HIS A 207 19.67 -19.80 -19.05
CA HIS A 207 19.77 -20.72 -17.92
C HIS A 207 19.69 -22.20 -18.39
N PRO A 208 20.49 -23.13 -17.83
CA PRO A 208 20.49 -24.53 -18.24
C PRO A 208 19.11 -25.20 -18.16
N GLU A 209 18.29 -24.84 -17.17
CA GLU A 209 16.93 -25.38 -17.02
C GLU A 209 15.96 -24.93 -18.12
N PHE A 210 16.20 -23.75 -18.71
CA PHE A 210 15.42 -23.29 -19.86
C PHE A 210 15.68 -24.21 -21.06
N MET A 211 16.95 -24.50 -21.33
CA MET A 211 17.37 -25.36 -22.44
C MET A 211 16.89 -26.81 -22.29
N LYS A 212 16.81 -27.33 -21.06
CA LYS A 212 16.31 -28.68 -20.78
C LYS A 212 14.82 -28.86 -21.04
N LYS A 213 14.04 -27.77 -20.95
CA LYS A 213 12.57 -27.76 -21.09
C LYS A 213 12.11 -27.21 -22.45
N LEU A 214 13.05 -26.92 -23.36
CA LEU A 214 12.78 -26.43 -24.71
C LEU A 214 12.52 -27.60 -25.66
#